data_AF-A0A948C4U7-F1
#
_entry.id   AF-A0A948C4U7-F1
#
_cell.length_a   1.000
_cell.length_b   1.000
_cell.length_c   1.000
_cell.angle_alpha   90.00
_cell.angle_beta   90.00
_cell.angle_gamma   90.00
#
_symmetry.space_group_name_H-M   'P 1'
#
loop_
_entity.id
_entity.type
_entity.pdbx_description
1 polymer ?
#
loop_
_entity_poly.entity_id
_entity_poly.type
_entity_poly.pdbx_seq_one_letter_code
_entity_poly.pdbx_strand_id
1 'polypeptide(L)' 'MITARIEELKPTTLSWLNKHFDGLFDDVVFVNHFTEKSQSKSEICKEL' A
#
# COMPACT_ATOMS: atom_id res chain seq x y z
N MET A 1 -3.91 -5.19 -2.42
CA MET A 1 -4.40 -4.18 -1.46
C MET A 1 -3.76 -2.84 -1.76
N ILE A 2 -4.48 -1.72 -1.62
CA ILE A 2 -3.92 -0.38 -1.83
C ILE A 2 -4.01 0.44 -0.53
N THR A 3 -2.90 1.03 -0.09
CA THR A 3 -2.80 1.79 1.17
C THR A 3 -2.26 3.19 0.96
N ALA A 4 -2.77 4.17 1.72
CA ALA A 4 -2.33 5.56 1.67
C ALA A 4 -1.11 5.86 2.59
N ARG A 5 -0.54 4.82 3.20
CA ARG A 5 0.65 4.96 4.04
C ARG A 5 1.84 5.39 3.19
N ILE A 6 2.75 6.12 3.81
CA ILE A 6 4.03 6.51 3.20
C ILE A 6 4.90 5.26 2.97
N GLU A 7 5.71 5.25 1.91
CA GLU A 7 6.53 4.08 1.50
C GLU A 7 7.53 3.68 2.61
N GLU A 8 8.00 4.64 3.40
CA GLU A 8 8.94 4.44 4.50
C GLU A 8 8.38 3.51 5.59
N LEU A 9 7.06 3.41 5.71
CA LEU A 9 6.38 2.51 6.65
C LEU A 9 6.10 1.12 6.06
N LYS A 10 6.54 0.83 4.84
CA LYS A 10 6.33 -0.46 4.19
C LYS A 10 6.86 -1.65 4.98
N PRO A 11 8.10 -1.65 5.51
CA PRO A 11 8.61 -2.79 6.27
C PRO A 11 7.74 -3.12 7.49
N THR A 12 7.34 -2.09 8.24
CA THR A 12 6.48 -2.24 9.42
C THR A 12 5.08 -2.70 9.04
N THR A 13 4.54 -2.17 7.94
CA THR A 13 3.20 -2.52 7.46
C THR A 13 3.15 -3.97 6.96
N LEU A 14 4.15 -4.41 6.19
CA LEU A 14 4.24 -5.79 5.72
C LEU A 14 4.46 -6.77 6.89
N SER A 15 5.31 -6.43 7.86
CA SER A 15 5.48 -7.26 9.07
C SER A 15 4.18 -7.44 9.84
N TRP A 16 3.40 -6.37 10.02
CA TRP A 16 2.10 -6.45 10.69
C TRP A 16 1.08 -7.27 9.88
N LEU A 17 1.04 -7.11 8.56
CA LEU A 17 0.16 -7.86 7.68
C LEU A 17 0.51 -9.36 7.68
N ASN A 18 1.78 -9.71 7.52
CA ASN A 18 2.22 -11.10 7.55
C ASN A 18 1.94 -11.75 8.91
N LYS A 19 1.94 -10.97 10.00
CA LYS A 19 1.60 -11.49 11.33
C LYS A 19 0.10 -11.78 11.52
N HIS A 20 -0.78 -10.98 10.92
CA HIS A 20 -2.21 -10.99 11.22
C HIS A 20 -3.10 -11.47 10.07
N PHE A 21 -2.60 -11.43 8.85
CA PHE A 21 -3.29 -11.67 7.59
C PHE A 21 -2.36 -12.39 6.61
N ASP A 22 -1.60 -13.36 7.11
CA ASP A 22 -0.62 -14.10 6.31
C ASP A 22 -1.28 -14.73 5.08
N GLY A 23 -0.65 -14.54 3.92
CA GLY A 23 -1.15 -15.03 2.63
C GLY A 23 -2.50 -14.45 2.15
N LEU A 24 -3.07 -13.44 2.83
CA LEU A 24 -4.36 -12.86 2.42
C LEU A 24 -4.24 -11.91 1.22
N PHE A 25 -3.10 -11.23 1.09
CA PHE A 25 -2.88 -10.21 0.07
C PHE A 25 -1.74 -10.63 -0.85
N ASP A 26 -2.02 -10.77 -2.15
CA ASP A 26 -1.02 -11.08 -3.17
C ASP A 26 -0.01 -9.94 -3.36
N ASP A 27 -0.49 -8.68 -3.27
CA ASP A 27 0.36 -7.49 -3.36
C ASP A 27 -0.19 -6.33 -2.50
N VAL A 28 0.71 -5.43 -2.08
CA VAL A 28 0.41 -4.23 -1.29
C VAL A 28 1.02 -2.99 -1.96
N VAL A 29 0.16 -2.16 -2.55
CA VAL A 29 0.53 -0.93 -3.24
C VAL A 29 0.42 0.26 -2.30
N PHE A 30 1.51 0.99 -2.11
CA PHE A 30 1.59 2.18 -1.26
C PHE A 30 1.47 3.43 -2.13
N VAL A 31 0.48 4.27 -1.80
CA VAL A 31 0.12 5.45 -2.60
C VAL A 31 0.30 6.64 -1.68
N ASN A 32 1.47 7.26 -1.80
CA ASN A 32 1.98 8.22 -0.82
C ASN A 32 1.19 9.54 -0.94
N HIS A 33 0.16 9.70 -0.10
CA HIS A 33 -0.81 10.80 -0.18
C HIS A 33 -0.21 12.20 0.10
N PHE A 34 1.02 12.28 0.61
CA PHE A 34 1.64 13.52 1.09
C PHE A 34 2.81 14.01 0.21
N THR A 35 2.97 13.47 -1.00
CA THR A 35 4.04 13.90 -1.92
C THR A 35 3.47 14.52 -3.19
N GLU A 36 4.25 15.37 -3.87
CA GLU A 36 3.85 16.00 -5.15
C GLU A 36 3.57 14.98 -6.29
N LYS A 37 3.91 13.71 -6.08
CA LYS A 37 3.60 12.58 -6.97
C LYS A 37 2.43 11.73 -6.48
N SER A 38 1.58 12.27 -5.60
CA SER A 38 0.40 11.58 -5.07
C SER A 38 -0.54 11.14 -6.19
N GLN A 39 -0.60 9.84 -6.48
CA GLN A 39 -1.63 9.24 -7.32
C GLN A 39 -2.83 8.82 -6.46
N SER A 40 -4.04 9.06 -6.96
CA SER A 40 -5.25 8.63 -6.25
C SER A 40 -5.39 7.11 -6.30
N LYS A 41 -6.00 6.55 -5.24
CA LYS A 41 -6.34 5.11 -5.22
C LYS A 41 -7.21 4.72 -6.42
N SER A 42 -8.09 5.61 -6.86
CA SER A 42 -8.97 5.37 -8.01
C SER A 42 -8.23 5.30 -9.34
N GLU A 43 -7.13 6.05 -9.50
CA GLU A 43 -6.29 5.95 -10.71
C GLU A 43 -5.54 4.63 -10.71
N ILE A 44 -4.92 4.28 -9.58
CA ILE A 44 -4.17 3.04 -9.45
C ILE A 44 -5.06 1.81 -9.61
N CYS A 45 -6.28 1.84 -9.07
CA CYS A 45 -7.25 0.75 -9.30
C CYS A 45 -7.63 0.54 -10.77
N LYS A 46 -7.42 1.53 -11.64
CA LYS A 46 -7.69 1.38 -13.08
C LYS A 46 -6.48 0.83 -13.85
N GLU A 47 -5.29 0.88 -13.25
CA GLU A 47 -4.01 0.46 -13.86
C GLU A 47 -3.61 -0.97 -13.46
N LEU A 48 -4.25 -1.53 -12.43
CA LEU A 48 -4.07 -2.90 -11.92
C LEU A 48 -5.11 -3.86 -12.51
#